data_AF-A0A2N3F758-F1
#
_entry.id   AF-A0A2N3F758-F1
#
_cell.length_a   1.000
_cell.length_b   1.000
_cell.length_c   1.000
_cell.angle_alpha   90.00
_cell.angle_beta   90.00
_cell.angle_gamma   90.00
#
_symmetry.space_group_name_H-M   'P 1'
#
loop_
_entity.id
_entity.type
_entity.pdbx_description
1 polymer ?
#
loop_
_entity_poly.entity_id
_entity_poly.type
_entity_poly.pdbx_seq_one_letter_code
_entity_poly.pdbx_strand_id
1 'polypeptide(L)'
;MSLIIAAVLLVGVFVSAAALLVGVPLFVGLIARDVMESRKGAVPPSKDTRLRIAAERGVARAFVIAGGAFWSAAIFAGVTSFKQTGVGNALLAALYPLVACAVTLIIGWYFERVTAALLTIASFAVVAYGVIYNFEFGVWAIMTFVLIGPMLTAGVLFWLARRDQEALDLALTLHPELALAFASEAR
;
A
#
# COMPACT_ATOMS: atom_id res chain seq x y z
N MET A 1 29.22 -2.10 -25.73
CA MET A 1 28.05 -2.46 -24.91
C MET A 1 27.83 -3.96 -25.11
N SER A 2 27.97 -4.80 -24.07
CA SER A 2 27.92 -6.27 -24.27
C SER A 2 26.50 -6.76 -24.52
N LEU A 3 26.36 -7.79 -25.36
CA LEU A 3 25.07 -8.44 -25.69
C LEU A 3 24.30 -8.91 -24.44
N ILE A 4 25.02 -9.23 -23.37
CA ILE A 4 24.46 -9.67 -22.09
C ILE A 4 23.74 -8.52 -21.39
N ILE A 5 24.31 -7.30 -21.42
CA ILE A 5 23.68 -6.10 -20.84
C ILE A 5 22.38 -5.77 -21.60
N ALA A 6 22.40 -5.88 -22.93
CA ALA A 6 21.21 -5.65 -23.74
C ALA A 6 20.09 -6.68 -23.46
N ALA A 7 20.44 -7.96 -23.34
CA ALA A 7 19.47 -9.02 -23.03
C ALA A 7 18.85 -8.86 -21.64
N VAL A 8 19.66 -8.50 -20.64
CA VAL A 8 19.18 -8.29 -19.26
C VAL A 8 18.29 -7.05 -19.14
N LEU A 9 18.64 -5.94 -19.81
CA LEU A 9 17.79 -4.75 -19.88
C LEU A 9 16.45 -5.07 -20.53
N LEU A 10 16.46 -5.84 -21.61
CA LEU A 10 15.25 -6.22 -22.33
C LEU A 10 14.35 -7.08 -21.42
N VAL A 11 14.89 -8.12 -20.77
CA VAL A 11 14.12 -8.95 -19.82
C VAL A 11 13.60 -8.14 -18.63
N GLY A 12 14.42 -7.25 -18.04
CA GLY A 12 14.01 -6.40 -16.93
C GLY A 12 12.88 -5.44 -17.28
N VAL A 13 12.94 -4.81 -18.47
CA VAL A 13 11.85 -3.99 -19.02
C VAL A 13 10.60 -4.83 -19.22
N PHE A 14 10.72 -6.06 -19.72
CA PHE A 14 9.56 -6.94 -19.89
C PHE A 14 8.95 -7.39 -18.57
N VAL A 15 9.75 -7.69 -17.54
CA VAL A 15 9.24 -8.11 -16.23
C VAL A 15 8.58 -6.95 -15.48
N SER A 16 9.19 -5.77 -15.49
CA SER A 16 8.61 -4.57 -14.87
C SER A 16 7.38 -4.07 -15.64
N ALA A 17 7.43 -4.09 -16.98
CA ALA A 17 6.27 -3.85 -17.82
C ALA A 17 5.17 -4.90 -17.57
N ALA A 18 5.50 -6.18 -17.38
CA ALA A 18 4.53 -7.23 -17.05
C ALA A 18 3.94 -7.05 -15.64
N ALA A 19 4.75 -6.69 -14.65
CA ALA A 19 4.28 -6.39 -13.30
C ALA A 19 3.30 -5.20 -13.30
N LEU A 20 3.56 -4.18 -14.13
CA LEU A 20 2.64 -3.06 -14.33
C LEU A 20 1.43 -3.46 -15.18
N LEU A 21 1.61 -4.18 -16.28
CA LEU A 21 0.56 -4.67 -17.19
C LEU A 21 -0.37 -5.70 -16.55
N VAL A 22 0.06 -6.37 -15.49
CA VAL A 22 -0.78 -7.33 -14.76
C VAL A 22 -1.25 -6.71 -13.46
N GLY A 23 -0.37 -6.07 -12.69
CA GLY A 23 -0.69 -5.46 -11.41
C GLY A 23 -1.67 -4.29 -11.52
N VAL A 24 -1.48 -3.38 -12.49
CA VAL A 24 -2.38 -2.23 -12.68
C VAL A 24 -3.76 -2.69 -13.17
N PRO A 25 -3.89 -3.57 -14.18
CA PRO A 25 -5.20 -4.06 -14.61
C PRO A 25 -5.88 -4.98 -13.60
N LEU A 26 -5.14 -5.73 -12.78
CA LEU A 26 -5.73 -6.47 -11.67
C LEU A 26 -6.26 -5.51 -10.60
N PHE A 27 -5.48 -4.48 -10.23
CA PHE A 27 -5.92 -3.50 -9.26
C PHE A 27 -7.12 -2.68 -9.76
N VAL A 28 -7.03 -2.14 -10.98
CA VAL A 28 -8.13 -1.42 -11.65
C VAL A 28 -9.33 -2.35 -11.89
N GLY A 29 -9.09 -3.61 -12.24
CA GLY A 29 -10.12 -4.63 -12.43
C GLY A 29 -10.84 -4.99 -11.14
N LEU A 30 -10.12 -5.08 -10.01
CA LEU A 30 -10.71 -5.25 -8.69
C LEU A 30 -11.56 -4.04 -8.32
N ILE A 31 -11.07 -2.81 -8.53
CA ILE A 31 -11.86 -1.58 -8.33
C ILE A 31 -13.09 -1.54 -9.23
N ALA A 32 -12.97 -1.90 -10.50
CA ALA A 32 -14.07 -1.90 -11.47
C ALA A 32 -15.12 -2.95 -11.13
N ARG A 33 -14.68 -4.17 -10.76
CA ARG A 33 -15.56 -5.23 -10.26
C ARG A 33 -16.31 -4.78 -9.00
N ASP A 34 -15.59 -4.11 -8.10
CA ASP A 34 -16.17 -3.51 -6.90
C ASP A 34 -17.29 -2.51 -7.20
N VAL A 35 -17.05 -1.60 -8.14
CA VAL A 35 -18.03 -0.58 -8.55
C VAL A 35 -19.27 -1.23 -9.19
N MET A 36 -19.10 -2.39 -9.83
CA MET A 36 -20.22 -3.13 -10.40
C MET A 36 -20.99 -3.93 -9.35
N GLU A 37 -20.30 -4.57 -8.40
CA GLU A 37 -20.93 -5.36 -7.34
C GLU A 37 -21.64 -4.49 -6.29
N SER A 38 -21.17 -3.27 -6.02
CA SER A 38 -21.84 -2.34 -5.10
C SER A 38 -23.25 -1.94 -5.56
N ARG A 39 -23.59 -2.15 -6.83
CA ARG A 39 -24.92 -1.89 -7.40
C ARG A 39 -25.92 -3.04 -7.19
N LYS A 40 -25.48 -4.23 -6.77
CA LYS A 40 -26.33 -5.43 -6.70
C LYS A 40 -27.11 -5.59 -5.39
N GLY A 41 -27.13 -4.56 -4.54
CA GLY A 41 -27.92 -4.54 -3.30
C GLY A 41 -27.09 -4.91 -2.08
N ALA A 42 -27.25 -4.14 -1.01
CA ALA A 42 -26.52 -4.31 0.24
C ALA A 42 -27.19 -5.38 1.10
N VAL A 43 -26.40 -6.38 1.54
CA VAL A 43 -26.78 -7.23 2.68
C VAL A 43 -26.83 -6.33 3.92
N PRO A 44 -27.86 -6.45 4.78
CA PRO A 44 -27.96 -5.63 5.98
C PRO A 44 -26.69 -5.80 6.83
N PRO A 45 -26.10 -4.68 7.32
CA PRO A 45 -24.89 -4.76 8.14
C PRO A 45 -25.16 -5.57 9.41
N SER A 46 -24.12 -6.24 9.92
CA SER A 46 -24.15 -6.97 11.20
C SER A 46 -23.02 -6.49 12.11
N LYS A 47 -23.05 -6.88 13.39
CA LYS A 47 -21.95 -6.60 14.34
C LYS A 47 -20.60 -7.15 13.83
N ASP A 48 -20.62 -8.31 13.19
CA ASP A 48 -19.45 -8.94 12.58
C ASP A 48 -18.86 -8.08 11.46
N THR A 49 -19.70 -7.32 10.74
CA THR A 49 -19.25 -6.39 9.69
C THR A 49 -18.37 -5.28 10.27
N ARG A 50 -18.71 -4.71 11.43
CA ARG A 50 -17.89 -3.64 12.06
C ARG A 50 -16.54 -4.17 12.54
N LEU A 51 -16.52 -5.36 13.14
CA LEU A 51 -15.29 -6.00 13.59
C LEU A 51 -14.38 -6.33 12.40
N ARG A 52 -14.95 -6.84 11.31
CA ARG A 52 -14.22 -7.11 10.07
C ARG A 52 -13.58 -5.84 9.50
N ILE A 53 -14.34 -4.76 9.36
CA ILE A 53 -13.83 -3.46 8.87
C ILE A 53 -12.69 -2.94 9.76
N ALA A 54 -12.85 -3.01 11.08
CA ALA A 54 -11.81 -2.60 12.01
C ALA A 54 -10.53 -3.43 11.85
N ALA A 55 -10.67 -4.76 11.65
CA ALA A 55 -9.55 -5.66 11.41
C ALA A 55 -8.85 -5.35 10.07
N GLU A 56 -9.59 -5.17 8.98
CA GLU A 56 -9.04 -4.83 7.66
C GLU A 56 -8.25 -3.51 7.69
N ARG A 57 -8.79 -2.48 8.35
CA ARG A 57 -8.09 -1.20 8.59
C ARG A 57 -6.83 -1.39 9.43
N GLY A 58 -6.89 -2.26 10.44
CA GLY A 58 -5.75 -2.63 11.28
C GLY A 58 -4.63 -3.29 10.46
N VAL A 59 -4.97 -4.24 9.59
CA VAL A 59 -4.02 -4.93 8.71
C VAL A 59 -3.36 -3.97 7.72
N ALA A 60 -4.13 -3.07 7.10
CA ALA A 60 -3.59 -2.05 6.19
C ALA A 60 -2.51 -1.19 6.87
N ARG A 61 -2.77 -0.76 8.11
CA ARG A 61 -1.84 0.04 8.91
C ARG A 61 -0.62 -0.76 9.35
N ALA A 62 -0.82 -2.02 9.75
CA ALA A 62 0.27 -2.91 10.14
C ALA A 62 1.28 -3.10 8.99
N PHE A 63 0.80 -3.20 7.74
CA PHE A 63 1.66 -3.25 6.55
C PHE A 63 2.54 -2.00 6.41
N VAL A 64 1.97 -0.80 6.59
CA VAL A 64 2.73 0.45 6.52
C VAL A 64 3.76 0.53 7.64
N ILE A 65 3.38 0.18 8.87
CA ILE A 65 4.28 0.16 10.03
C ILE A 65 5.44 -0.80 9.81
N ALA A 66 5.14 -2.05 9.39
CA ALA A 66 6.15 -3.06 9.12
C ALA A 66 7.10 -2.63 7.99
N GLY A 67 6.56 -2.06 6.90
CA GLY A 67 7.35 -1.52 5.80
C GLY A 67 8.26 -0.36 6.24
N GLY A 68 7.73 0.60 7.01
CA GLY A 68 8.51 1.72 7.54
C GLY A 68 9.65 1.25 8.45
N ALA A 69 9.36 0.34 9.38
CA ALA A 69 10.37 -0.23 10.27
C ALA A 69 11.45 -1.00 9.49
N PHE A 70 11.04 -1.83 8.54
CA PHE A 70 11.97 -2.58 7.69
C PHE A 70 12.91 -1.65 6.91
N TRP A 71 12.36 -0.65 6.20
CA TRP A 71 13.17 0.24 5.36
C TRP A 71 14.07 1.16 6.17
N SER A 72 13.64 1.59 7.35
CA SER A 72 14.50 2.34 8.27
C SER A 72 15.67 1.49 8.78
N ALA A 73 15.42 0.23 9.15
CA ALA A 73 16.49 -0.71 9.52
C ALA A 73 17.44 -0.98 8.34
N ALA A 74 16.90 -1.15 7.13
CA ALA A 74 17.68 -1.39 5.92
C ALA A 74 18.59 -0.20 5.57
N ILE A 75 18.07 1.03 5.63
CA ILE A 75 18.86 2.26 5.39
C ILE A 75 19.93 2.40 6.46
N PHE A 76 19.58 2.23 7.74
CA PHE A 76 20.55 2.28 8.83
C PHE A 76 21.70 1.28 8.60
N ALA A 77 21.36 0.02 8.33
CA ALA A 77 22.32 -1.05 8.10
C ALA A 77 23.20 -0.77 6.87
N GLY A 78 22.61 -0.29 5.77
CA GLY A 78 23.35 0.07 4.56
C GLY A 78 24.36 1.18 4.82
N VAL A 79 23.90 2.31 5.36
CA VAL A 79 24.76 3.50 5.58
C VAL A 79 25.88 3.21 6.60
N THR A 80 25.61 2.43 7.64
CA THR A 80 26.63 2.02 8.62
C THR A 80 27.63 1.01 8.05
N SER A 81 27.17 0.02 7.29
CA SER A 81 28.03 -1.06 6.78
C SER A 81 29.02 -0.58 5.73
N PHE A 82 28.65 0.39 4.90
CA PHE A 82 29.54 0.91 3.85
C PHE A 82 30.56 1.95 4.34
N LYS A 83 30.64 2.21 5.66
CA LYS A 83 31.58 3.16 6.31
C LYS A 83 31.60 4.58 5.74
N GLN A 84 30.60 4.96 4.95
CA GLN A 84 30.61 6.24 4.23
C GLN A 84 30.28 7.43 5.14
N THR A 85 29.64 7.20 6.29
CA THR A 85 29.26 8.26 7.24
C THR A 85 29.25 7.76 8.68
N GLY A 86 29.35 8.67 9.66
CA GLY A 86 29.25 8.32 11.09
C GLY A 86 27.85 7.83 11.50
N VAL A 87 27.75 7.14 12.64
CA VAL A 87 26.49 6.55 13.17
C VAL A 87 25.35 7.59 13.25
N GLY A 88 25.66 8.84 13.58
CA GLY A 88 24.68 9.93 13.61
C GLY A 88 24.01 10.18 12.25
N ASN A 89 24.77 10.19 11.16
CA ASN A 89 24.22 10.38 9.81
C ASN A 89 23.38 9.18 9.37
N ALA A 90 23.80 7.96 9.74
CA ALA A 90 23.01 6.76 9.47
C ALA A 90 21.66 6.78 10.19
N LEU A 91 21.61 7.25 11.44
CA LEU A 91 20.36 7.45 12.19
C LEU A 91 19.47 8.49 11.51
N LEU A 92 20.01 9.64 11.11
CA LEU A 92 19.25 10.66 10.39
C LEU A 92 18.70 10.13 9.06
N ALA A 93 19.48 9.34 8.33
CA ALA A 93 19.02 8.70 7.09
C ALA A 93 17.88 7.70 7.35
N ALA A 94 17.97 6.91 8.42
CA ALA A 94 16.95 5.95 8.82
C ALA A 94 15.64 6.61 9.30
N LEU A 95 15.66 7.89 9.67
CA LEU A 95 14.45 8.63 10.01
C LEU A 95 13.58 8.91 8.79
N TYR A 96 14.12 8.99 7.57
CA TYR A 96 13.31 9.31 6.39
C TYR A 96 12.16 8.32 6.16
N PRO A 97 12.37 6.98 6.14
CA PRO A 97 11.25 6.04 5.99
C PRO A 97 10.32 6.04 7.20
N LEU A 98 10.81 6.29 8.43
CA LEU A 98 9.94 6.41 9.61
C LEU A 98 9.01 7.62 9.49
N VAL A 99 9.53 8.77 9.07
CA VAL A 99 8.73 9.98 8.87
C VAL A 99 7.74 9.78 7.73
N ALA A 100 8.15 9.18 6.61
CA ALA A 100 7.25 8.85 5.50
C ALA A 100 6.12 7.92 5.98
N CYS A 101 6.45 6.86 6.71
CA CYS A 101 5.49 5.95 7.33
C CYS A 101 4.52 6.68 8.28
N ALA A 102 5.03 7.54 9.16
CA ALA A 102 4.21 8.33 10.08
C ALA A 102 3.23 9.24 9.32
N VAL A 103 3.70 9.94 8.28
CA VAL A 103 2.84 10.78 7.43
C VAL A 103 1.77 9.94 6.73
N THR A 104 2.14 8.79 6.15
CA THR A 104 1.19 7.86 5.52
C THR A 104 0.14 7.37 6.51
N LEU A 105 0.51 7.06 7.75
CA LEU A 105 -0.43 6.63 8.80
C LEU A 105 -1.36 7.76 9.25
N ILE A 106 -0.82 8.97 9.45
CA ILE A 106 -1.62 10.15 9.82
C ILE A 106 -2.67 10.42 8.74
N ILE A 107 -2.27 10.45 7.47
CA ILE A 107 -3.19 10.64 6.35
C ILE A 107 -4.16 9.46 6.28
N GLY A 108 -3.67 8.22 6.39
CA GLY A 108 -4.48 6.99 6.33
C GLY A 108 -5.46 6.82 7.48
N TRP A 109 -5.34 7.60 8.55
CA TRP A 109 -6.33 7.59 9.62
C TRP A 109 -7.64 8.28 9.20
N TYR A 110 -7.53 9.34 8.39
CA TYR A 110 -8.64 10.20 8.01
C TYR A 110 -9.03 10.10 6.53
N PHE A 111 -8.06 9.84 5.65
CA PHE A 111 -8.20 9.92 4.20
C PHE A 111 -7.67 8.65 3.49
N GLU A 112 -8.32 7.52 3.74
CA GLU A 112 -7.87 6.20 3.25
C GLU A 112 -7.76 6.11 1.72
N ARG A 113 -8.70 6.72 0.97
CA ARG A 113 -8.60 6.79 -0.51
C ARG A 113 -7.39 7.61 -0.96
N VAL A 114 -7.10 8.71 -0.26
CA VAL A 114 -5.94 9.56 -0.57
C VAL A 114 -4.67 8.76 -0.29
N THR A 115 -4.60 8.04 0.82
CA THR A 115 -3.46 7.17 1.14
C THR A 115 -3.26 6.08 0.09
N ALA A 116 -4.33 5.42 -0.37
CA ALA A 116 -4.27 4.45 -1.45
C ALA A 116 -3.69 5.06 -2.75
N ALA A 117 -4.15 6.25 -3.12
CA ALA A 117 -3.64 6.96 -4.29
C ALA A 117 -2.16 7.36 -4.11
N LEU A 118 -1.78 7.89 -2.94
CA LEU A 118 -0.41 8.30 -2.64
C LEU A 118 0.55 7.10 -2.67
N LEU A 119 0.18 5.96 -2.09
CA LEU A 119 0.98 4.73 -2.14
C LEU A 119 1.15 4.21 -3.57
N THR A 120 0.11 4.34 -4.39
CA THR A 120 0.16 3.98 -5.81
C THR A 120 1.10 4.91 -6.58
N ILE A 121 0.96 6.23 -6.40
CA ILE A 121 1.85 7.24 -7.02
C ILE A 121 3.29 7.03 -6.58
N ALA A 122 3.54 6.79 -5.30
CA ALA A 122 4.87 6.55 -4.78
C ALA A 122 5.47 5.25 -5.34
N SER A 123 4.67 4.21 -5.57
CA SER A 123 5.10 2.99 -6.27
C SER A 123 5.56 3.28 -7.70
N PHE A 124 4.83 4.12 -8.44
CA PHE A 124 5.24 4.58 -9.77
C PHE A 124 6.51 5.44 -9.71
N ALA A 125 6.66 6.29 -8.69
CA ALA A 125 7.85 7.10 -8.50
C ALA A 125 9.10 6.22 -8.30
N VAL A 126 8.99 5.11 -7.56
CA VAL A 126 10.08 4.13 -7.40
C VAL A 126 10.44 3.49 -8.74
N VAL A 127 9.44 3.11 -9.55
CA VAL A 127 9.69 2.57 -10.90
C VAL A 127 10.42 3.60 -11.77
N ALA A 128 9.93 4.84 -11.81
CA ALA A 128 10.57 5.92 -12.58
C ALA A 128 12.01 6.17 -12.10
N TYR A 129 12.24 6.16 -10.79
CA TYR A 129 13.57 6.27 -10.21
C TYR A 129 14.49 5.13 -10.66
N GLY A 130 14.01 3.87 -10.61
CA GLY A 130 14.79 2.72 -11.06
C GLY A 130 15.15 2.78 -12.54
N VAL A 131 14.26 3.32 -13.39
CA VAL A 131 14.55 3.54 -14.83
C VAL A 131 15.60 4.63 -15.02
N ILE A 132 15.46 5.78 -14.35
CA ILE A 132 16.41 6.92 -14.46
C ILE A 132 17.82 6.50 -14.05
N TYR A 133 17.94 5.75 -12.96
CA TYR A 133 19.23 5.32 -12.41
C TYR A 133 19.70 3.95 -12.93
N ASN A 134 19.01 3.39 -13.93
CA ASN A 134 19.37 2.12 -14.58
C ASN A 134 19.63 0.98 -13.58
N PHE A 135 18.66 0.74 -12.67
CA PHE A 135 18.76 -0.33 -11.70
C PHE A 135 19.09 -1.68 -12.36
N GLU A 136 20.05 -2.38 -11.79
CA GLU A 136 20.37 -3.74 -12.19
C GLU A 136 19.21 -4.69 -11.84
N PHE A 137 19.16 -5.85 -12.51
CA PHE A 137 18.07 -6.82 -12.33
C PHE A 137 17.87 -7.24 -10.87
N GLY A 138 18.96 -7.47 -10.12
CA GLY A 138 18.87 -7.82 -8.71
C GLY A 138 18.22 -6.72 -7.87
N VAL A 139 18.51 -5.45 -8.17
CA VAL A 139 17.90 -4.31 -7.51
C VAL A 139 16.41 -4.22 -7.88
N TRP A 140 16.05 -4.43 -9.14
CA TRP A 140 14.64 -4.49 -9.56
C TRP A 140 13.84 -5.57 -8.84
N ALA A 141 14.40 -6.77 -8.70
CA ALA A 141 13.76 -7.85 -7.97
C ALA A 141 13.52 -7.45 -6.50
N ILE A 142 14.55 -6.95 -5.82
CA ILE A 142 14.44 -6.50 -4.42
C ILE A 142 13.41 -5.37 -4.29
N MET A 143 13.50 -4.33 -5.11
CA MET A 143 12.57 -3.19 -5.07
C MET A 143 11.13 -3.61 -5.36
N THR A 144 10.92 -4.58 -6.24
CA THR A 144 9.58 -5.09 -6.56
C THR A 144 8.97 -5.80 -5.37
N PHE A 145 9.70 -6.74 -4.73
CA PHE A 145 9.15 -7.55 -3.65
C PHE A 145 9.12 -6.84 -2.29
N VAL A 146 10.06 -5.92 -2.05
CA VAL A 146 10.28 -5.34 -0.73
C VAL A 146 9.75 -3.89 -0.63
N LEU A 147 9.51 -3.22 -1.75
CA LEU A 147 8.99 -1.84 -1.77
C LEU A 147 7.69 -1.73 -2.56
N ILE A 148 7.73 -1.94 -3.88
CA ILE A 148 6.61 -1.70 -4.80
C ILE A 148 5.42 -2.60 -4.45
N GLY A 149 5.63 -3.92 -4.34
CA GLY A 149 4.61 -4.89 -4.02
C GLY A 149 3.88 -4.57 -2.72
N PRO A 150 4.58 -4.48 -1.58
CA PRO A 150 3.98 -4.10 -0.30
C PRO A 150 3.25 -2.76 -0.33
N MET A 151 3.77 -1.73 -1.02
CA MET A 151 3.10 -0.44 -1.16
C MET A 151 1.80 -0.54 -1.94
N LEU A 152 1.79 -1.26 -3.07
CA LEU A 152 0.59 -1.51 -3.85
C LEU A 152 -0.43 -2.34 -3.05
N THR A 153 0.01 -3.40 -2.37
CA THR A 153 -0.85 -4.20 -1.48
C THR A 153 -1.47 -3.35 -0.38
N ALA A 154 -0.67 -2.52 0.30
CA ALA A 154 -1.19 -1.59 1.31
C ALA A 154 -2.19 -0.60 0.68
N GLY A 155 -1.90 -0.08 -0.51
CA GLY A 155 -2.82 0.77 -1.26
C GLY A 155 -4.17 0.10 -1.54
N VAL A 156 -4.14 -1.18 -1.93
CA VAL A 156 -5.38 -1.97 -2.12
C VAL A 156 -6.14 -2.12 -0.81
N LEU A 157 -5.45 -2.45 0.29
CA LEU A 157 -6.08 -2.62 1.59
C LEU A 157 -6.75 -1.32 2.08
N PHE A 158 -6.09 -0.17 1.92
CA PHE A 158 -6.70 1.13 2.23
C PHE A 158 -7.92 1.44 1.36
N TRP A 159 -7.88 1.05 0.07
CA TRP A 159 -9.02 1.24 -0.82
C TRP A 159 -10.22 0.40 -0.38
N LEU A 160 -10.01 -0.90 -0.15
CA LEU A 160 -11.07 -1.84 0.24
C LEU A 160 -11.66 -1.46 1.60
N ALA A 161 -10.80 -1.16 2.58
CA ALA A 161 -11.23 -0.78 3.93
C ALA A 161 -12.16 0.44 3.92
N ARG A 162 -11.88 1.41 3.03
CA ARG A 162 -12.72 2.60 2.91
C ARG A 162 -14.05 2.32 2.24
N ARG A 163 -14.07 1.43 1.25
CA ARG A 163 -15.32 1.05 0.58
C ARG A 163 -16.28 0.38 1.54
N ASP A 164 -15.80 -0.55 2.36
CA ASP A 164 -16.66 -1.26 3.31
C ASP A 164 -17.23 -0.28 4.37
N GLN A 165 -16.43 0.69 4.80
CA GLN A 165 -16.90 1.76 5.69
C GLN A 165 -17.96 2.64 5.02
N GLU A 166 -17.77 3.05 3.76
CA GLU A 166 -18.74 3.85 3.02
C GLU A 166 -20.07 3.11 2.81
N ALA A 167 -20.01 1.80 2.54
CA ALA A 167 -21.19 0.97 2.43
C ALA A 167 -21.97 0.88 3.76
N LEU A 168 -21.25 0.74 4.88
CA LEU A 168 -21.84 0.75 6.21
C LEU A 168 -22.48 2.11 6.55
N ASP A 169 -21.77 3.21 6.28
CA ASP A 169 -22.25 4.58 6.55
C ASP A 169 -23.52 4.87 5.73
N LEU A 170 -23.58 4.43 4.47
CA LEU A 170 -24.76 4.55 3.64
C LEU A 170 -25.93 3.72 4.18
N ALA A 171 -25.69 2.46 4.56
CA ALA A 171 -26.72 1.59 5.12
C ALA A 171 -27.32 2.17 6.41
N LEU A 172 -26.49 2.73 7.30
CA LEU A 172 -26.95 3.39 8.53
C LEU A 172 -27.72 4.69 8.26
N THR A 173 -27.39 5.39 7.18
CA THR A 173 -28.11 6.62 6.77
C THR A 173 -29.50 6.28 6.20
N LEU A 174 -29.62 5.19 5.45
CA LEU A 174 -30.89 4.73 4.86
C LEU A 174 -31.79 4.04 5.90
N HIS A 175 -31.19 3.38 6.89
CA HIS A 175 -31.87 2.58 7.92
C HIS A 175 -31.41 2.97 9.32
N PRO A 176 -31.85 4.13 9.85
CA PRO A 176 -31.45 4.61 11.17
C PRO A 176 -31.84 3.65 12.31
N GLU A 177 -32.87 2.83 12.13
CA GLU A 177 -33.28 1.77 13.05
C GLU A 177 -32.17 0.73 13.33
N LEU A 178 -31.29 0.48 12.35
CA LEU A 178 -30.14 -0.41 12.52
C LEU A 178 -29.13 0.16 13.52
N ALA A 179 -28.96 1.48 13.54
CA ALA A 179 -28.04 2.13 14.49
C ALA A 179 -28.51 1.92 15.94
N LEU A 180 -29.82 1.99 16.19
CA LEU A 180 -30.41 1.72 17.49
C LEU A 180 -30.32 0.24 17.88
N ALA A 181 -30.57 -0.67 16.94
CA ALA A 181 -30.44 -2.12 17.17
C ALA A 181 -29.01 -2.50 17.58
N PHE A 182 -27.99 -1.96 16.90
CA PHE A 182 -26.59 -2.19 17.28
C PHE A 182 -26.21 -1.59 18.63
N ALA A 183 -26.82 -0.46 19.00
CA ALA A 183 -26.58 0.15 20.32
C ALA A 183 -27.19 -0.70 21.45
N SER A 184 -28.33 -1.37 21.21
CA SER A 184 -28.96 -2.25 22.20
C SER A 184 -28.23 -3.59 22.41
N GLU A 185 -27.57 -4.13 21.38
CA GLU A 185 -26.80 -5.39 21.46
C GLU A 185 -25.35 -5.22 21.97
N ALA A 186 -24.93 -3.99 22.25
CA ALA A 186 -23.60 -3.67 22.78
C ALA A 186 -23.54 -3.58 24.31
N ARG A 187 -24.69 -3.68 24.99
CA ARG A 187 -24.80 -3.82 26.46
C ARG A 187 -24.77 -5.29 26.87
#